data_AF-A0A0B7MJ67-F1
#
_entry.id   AF-A0A0B7MJ67-F1
#
_cell.length_a   1.000
_cell.length_b   1.000
_cell.length_c   1.000
_cell.angle_alpha   90.00
_cell.angle_beta   90.00
_cell.angle_gamma   90.00
#
_symmetry.space_group_name_H-M   'P 1'
#
loop_
_entity.id
_entity.type
_entity.pdbx_description
1 polymer ?
#
loop_
_entity_poly.entity_id
_entity_poly.type
_entity_poly.pdbx_seq_one_letter_code
_entity_poly.pdbx_strand_id
1 'polypeptide(L)' 'MVGAGSVVTRDVDPYTVVAGNPAKVVKKLAEDHTDNTKIEVKK' A
#
# COMPACT_ATOMS: atom_id res chain seq x y z
N MET A 1 -0.28 -7.28 -0.92
CA MET A 1 -1.62 -6.65 -0.78
C MET A 1 -1.81 -5.66 -1.93
N VAL A 2 -3.03 -5.54 -2.47
CA VAL A 2 -3.34 -4.66 -3.60
C VAL A 2 -4.42 -3.66 -3.18
N GLY A 3 -4.18 -2.36 -3.40
CA GLY A 3 -5.13 -1.29 -3.11
C GLY A 3 -6.31 -1.28 -4.09
N ALA A 4 -7.48 -0.83 -3.61
CA ALA A 4 -8.66 -0.67 -4.45
C ALA A 4 -8.40 0.32 -5.60
N GLY A 5 -8.89 0.00 -6.81
CA GLY A 5 -8.66 0.80 -8.01
C GLY A 5 -7.22 0.75 -8.56
N SER A 6 -6.38 -0.16 -8.05
CA SER A 6 -5.02 -0.32 -8.57
C SER A 6 -5.00 -1.12 -9.86
N VAL A 7 -4.21 -0.66 -10.84
CA VAL A 7 -3.98 -1.38 -12.10
C VAL A 7 -2.53 -1.85 -12.14
N VAL A 8 -2.34 -3.13 -11.86
CA VAL A 8 -1.03 -3.78 -11.81
C VAL A 8 -0.59 -4.11 -13.24
N THR A 9 0.46 -3.44 -13.71
CA THR A 9 0.97 -3.57 -15.08
C THR A 9 2.26 -4.39 -15.18
N ARG A 10 2.81 -4.82 -14.04
CA ARG A 10 4.07 -5.58 -13.90
C ARG A 10 4.00 -6.50 -12.69
N ASP A 11 4.88 -7.49 -12.64
CA ASP A 11 4.97 -8.41 -11.50
C ASP A 11 5.27 -7.67 -10.19
N VAL A 12 4.69 -8.18 -9.11
CA VAL A 12 4.78 -7.59 -7.76
C VAL A 12 5.39 -8.61 -6.82
N ASP A 13 6.45 -8.20 -6.13
CA ASP A 13 7.13 -9.05 -5.15
C ASP A 13 6.21 -9.44 -3.98
N PRO A 14 6.36 -10.67 -3.43
CA PRO A 14 5.61 -11.11 -2.26
C PRO A 14 5.73 -10.11 -1.10
N TYR A 15 4.68 -10.05 -0.26
CA TYR A 15 4.61 -9.14 0.88
C TYR A 15 4.70 -7.64 0.53
N THR A 16 4.55 -7.26 -0.73
CA THR A 16 4.52 -5.85 -1.14
C THR A 16 3.09 -5.32 -1.17
N VAL A 17 2.90 -4.08 -0.71
CA VAL A 17 1.66 -3.33 -0.81
C VAL A 17 1.76 -2.40 -2.02
N VAL A 18 0.88 -2.56 -2.99
CA VAL A 18 0.82 -1.71 -4.19
C VAL A 18 -0.50 -0.97 -4.28
N ALA A 19 -0.48 0.26 -4.80
CA ALA A 19 -1.69 1.04 -5.05
C ALA A 19 -1.51 1.99 -6.24
N GLY A 20 -2.64 2.50 -6.76
CA GLY A 20 -2.69 3.46 -7.87
C GLY A 20 -2.80 2.81 -9.25
N ASN A 21 -3.09 3.63 -10.25
CA ASN A 21 -3.16 3.25 -11.65
C ASN A 21 -2.25 4.22 -12.46
N PRO A 22 -1.11 3.76 -12.98
CA PRO A 22 -0.52 2.41 -12.84
C PRO A 22 -0.05 2.13 -11.40
N ALA A 23 -0.04 0.85 -10.99
CA ALA A 23 0.31 0.43 -9.64
C ALA A 23 1.76 0.80 -9.27
N LYS A 24 1.94 1.41 -8.10
CA LYS A 24 3.23 1.72 -7.49
C LYS A 24 3.34 1.06 -6.11
N VAL A 25 4.56 0.71 -5.72
CA VAL A 25 4.85 0.16 -4.40
C VAL A 25 4.68 1.26 -3.34
N VAL A 26 3.80 1.01 -2.38
CA VAL A 26 3.49 1.93 -1.27
C VAL A 26 4.26 1.52 -0.02
N LYS A 27 4.38 0.22 0.24
CA LYS A 27 4.93 -0.32 1.50
C LYS A 27 5.39 -1.75 1.32
N LYS A 28 6.38 -2.19 2.11
CA LYS A 28 6.76 -3.61 2.21
C LYS A 28 6.32 -4.15 3.56
N LEU A 29 5.43 -5.13 3.56
CA LEU A 29 4.85 -5.70 4.77
C LEU A 29 5.88 -6.42 5.64
N ALA A 30 7.00 -6.86 5.05
CA ALA A 30 8.10 -7.49 5.77
C ALA A 30 8.85 -6.53 6.71
N GLU A 31 8.77 -5.22 6.48
CA GLU A 31 9.65 -4.24 7.14
C GLU A 31 8.87 -3.30 8.08
N ASP A 32 7.56 -3.18 7.91
CA ASP A 32 6.82 -2.07 8.49
C ASP A 32 5.65 -2.50 9.39
N HIS A 33 5.97 -2.80 10.66
CA HIS A 33 5.02 -2.67 11.78
C HIS A 33 4.82 -1.19 12.10
N THR A 34 3.98 -0.51 11.33
CA THR A 34 3.54 0.83 11.71
C THR A 34 2.10 0.98 11.31
N ASP A 35 1.24 0.82 12.30
CA ASP A 35 -0.14 1.26 12.29
C ASP A 35 -0.11 2.79 12.18
N ASN A 36 -0.33 3.28 10.97
CA ASN A 36 -0.63 4.68 10.74
C ASN A 36 -2.05 4.97 11.26
N THR A 37 -2.16 5.00 12.59
CA THR A 37 -3.22 5.66 13.34
C THR A 37 -3.18 7.12 12.93
N LYS A 38 -3.87 7.45 11.83
CA LYS A 38 -4.07 8.83 11.45
C LYS A 38 -5.02 9.41 12.49
N ILE A 39 -4.39 10.05 13.46
CA ILE A 39 -4.91 11.06 14.35
C ILE A 39 -5.64 12.09 13.48
N GLU A 40 -6.95 11.91 13.31
CA GLU A 40 -7.85 12.99 12.89
C GLU A 40 -9.12 12.92 13.74
N VAL A 41 -8.95 13.21 15.03
CA VAL A 41 -9.99 13.93 15.78
C VAL A 41 -9.99 15.35 15.23
N LYS A 42 -10.59 15.58 14.07
CA LYS A 42 -10.94 16.93 13.63
C LYS A 42 -12.38 17.18 14.05
N LYS A 43 -12.46 17.86 15.19
CA LYS A 43 -13.48 18.79 15.70
C LYS A 43 -14.84 18.78 15.01
#